data_AF-A0A6N3I3W9-F1
#
_entry.id   AF-A0A6N3I3W9-F1
#
_cell.length_a   1.000
_cell.length_b   1.000
_cell.length_c   1.000
_cell.angle_alpha   90.00
_cell.angle_beta   90.00
_cell.angle_gamma   90.00
#
_symmetry.space_group_name_H-M   'P 1'
#
loop_
_entity.id
_entity.type
_entity.pdbx_description
1 polymer ?
#
loop_
_entity_poly.entity_id
_entity_poly.type
_entity_poly.pdbx_seq_one_letter_code
_entity_poly.pdbx_strand_id
1 'polypeptide(L)'
;MDTIINAIVEWLKGVLVDGIMGNLDGLFNNVNEQVGGIASQVGTTPADFNAGVFSMIRQISETVVLPIAGIILTFVMTYELIQMLIDRNNLHDIDTWMFFKWIFKTFVAVTILTNTFNIVLAVFDVSQHVIQQSAGLIQSGTEITPDIMDSLRTDLEAMELGPLFGLFLQSFLVQFTMTALNIVIFVIVYGRMIEIYRASRSAAFHPKAVRGHFGNPALASR
;
A
#
# COMPACT_ATOMS: atom_id res chain seq x y z
N MET A 1 -6.53 18.74 -59.97
CA MET A 1 -7.29 17.94 -58.98
C MET A 1 -6.36 17.54 -57.84
N ASP A 2 -5.11 17.19 -58.15
CA ASP A 2 -4.08 16.83 -57.15
C ASP A 2 -3.64 17.99 -56.24
N THR A 3 -3.63 19.24 -56.73
CA THR A 3 -3.25 20.41 -55.91
C THR A 3 -4.24 20.73 -54.79
N ILE A 4 -5.54 20.57 -55.04
CA ILE A 4 -6.59 20.78 -54.03
C ILE A 4 -6.59 19.64 -53.01
N ILE A 5 -6.42 18.39 -53.47
CA ILE A 5 -6.35 17.23 -52.59
C ILE A 5 -5.11 17.29 -51.68
N ASN A 6 -3.94 17.67 -52.21
CA ASN A 6 -2.73 17.84 -51.42
C ASN A 6 -2.85 18.97 -50.39
N ALA A 7 -3.44 20.11 -50.77
CA ALA A 7 -3.69 21.21 -49.83
C ALA A 7 -4.66 20.82 -48.70
N ILE A 8 -5.67 20.00 -49.00
CA ILE A 8 -6.60 19.46 -48.00
C ILE A 8 -5.90 18.45 -47.08
N VAL A 9 -5.05 17.57 -47.62
CA VAL A 9 -4.26 16.59 -46.86
C VAL A 9 -3.31 17.29 -45.89
N GLU A 10 -2.62 18.33 -46.34
CA GLU A 10 -1.66 19.08 -45.53
C GLU A 10 -2.35 19.90 -44.43
N TRP A 11 -3.50 20.51 -44.75
CA TRP A 11 -4.38 21.13 -43.74
C TRP A 11 -4.88 20.12 -42.70
N LEU A 12 -5.33 18.94 -43.13
CA LEU A 12 -5.83 17.90 -42.22
C LEU A 12 -4.72 17.34 -41.33
N LYS A 13 -3.50 17.19 -41.85
CA LYS A 13 -2.31 16.82 -41.06
C LYS A 13 -2.05 17.85 -39.96
N GLY A 14 -2.02 19.15 -40.28
CA GLY A 14 -1.82 20.20 -39.28
C GLY A 14 -2.86 20.15 -38.15
N VAL A 15 -4.14 20.02 -38.51
CA VAL A 15 -5.24 19.88 -37.54
C VAL A 15 -5.08 18.63 -36.67
N LEU A 16 -4.64 17.52 -37.24
CA LEU A 16 -4.41 16.27 -36.51
C LEU A 16 -3.18 16.35 -35.60
N VAL A 17 -2.07 16.95 -36.04
CA VAL A 17 -0.88 17.16 -35.19
C VAL A 17 -1.26 18.03 -34.00
N ASP A 18 -1.90 19.18 -34.23
CA ASP A 18 -2.30 20.09 -33.15
C ASP A 18 -3.32 19.42 -32.21
N GLY A 19 -4.24 18.62 -32.76
CA GLY A 19 -5.21 17.83 -31.97
C GLY A 19 -4.58 16.72 -31.14
N ILE A 20 -3.59 16.01 -31.67
CA ILE A 20 -2.84 14.97 -30.95
C ILE A 20 -2.00 15.61 -29.85
N MET A 21 -1.28 16.69 -30.15
CA MET A 21 -0.47 17.42 -29.17
C MET A 21 -1.33 17.95 -28.02
N GLY A 22 -2.49 18.54 -28.31
CA GLY A 22 -3.43 18.98 -27.28
C GLY A 22 -4.02 17.83 -26.45
N ASN A 23 -4.30 16.68 -27.08
CA ASN A 23 -4.77 15.49 -26.36
C ASN A 23 -3.67 14.88 -25.48
N LEU A 24 -2.44 14.77 -25.99
CA LEU A 24 -1.29 14.25 -25.25
C LEU A 24 -0.96 15.15 -24.05
N ASP A 25 -0.94 16.47 -24.21
CA ASP A 25 -0.73 17.39 -23.10
C ASP A 25 -1.83 17.26 -22.03
N GLY A 26 -3.09 17.18 -22.47
CA GLY A 26 -4.22 16.91 -21.57
C GLY A 26 -4.13 15.54 -20.87
N LEU A 27 -3.66 14.51 -21.57
CA LEU A 27 -3.41 13.17 -21.03
C LEU A 27 -2.32 13.18 -19.97
N PHE A 28 -1.20 13.83 -20.22
CA PHE A 28 -0.09 13.89 -19.27
C PHE A 28 -0.46 14.65 -18.01
N ASN A 29 -1.13 15.80 -18.13
CA ASN A 29 -1.64 16.54 -16.98
C ASN A 29 -2.64 15.69 -16.18
N ASN A 30 -3.56 15.01 -16.85
CA ASN A 30 -4.55 14.16 -16.21
C ASN A 30 -3.91 12.92 -15.54
N VAL A 31 -2.93 12.29 -16.17
CA VAL A 31 -2.17 11.17 -15.59
C VAL A 31 -1.42 11.63 -14.34
N ASN A 32 -0.77 12.78 -14.39
CA ASN A 32 -0.01 13.31 -13.26
C ASN A 32 -0.92 13.60 -12.05
N GLU A 33 -2.08 14.22 -12.28
CA GLU A 33 -3.10 14.45 -11.26
C GLU A 33 -3.70 13.15 -10.72
N GLN A 34 -4.07 12.22 -11.61
CA GLN A 34 -4.66 10.94 -11.21
C GLN A 34 -3.67 10.08 -10.43
N VAL A 35 -2.41 9.99 -10.86
CA VAL A 35 -1.36 9.23 -10.14
C VAL A 35 -1.05 9.86 -8.79
N GLY A 36 -0.98 11.19 -8.71
CA GLY A 36 -0.83 11.90 -7.43
C GLY A 36 -1.99 11.64 -6.48
N GLY A 37 -3.23 11.66 -7.00
CA GLY A 37 -4.44 11.31 -6.25
C GLY A 37 -4.45 9.85 -5.79
N ILE A 38 -4.08 8.91 -6.68
CA ILE A 38 -4.00 7.48 -6.37
C ILE A 38 -2.94 7.22 -5.30
N ALA A 39 -1.76 7.84 -5.40
CA ALA A 39 -0.71 7.70 -4.40
C ALA A 39 -1.16 8.17 -3.01
N SER A 40 -1.87 9.29 -2.95
CA SER A 40 -2.47 9.79 -1.70
C SER A 40 -3.50 8.80 -1.15
N GLN A 41 -4.37 8.26 -2.00
CA GLN A 41 -5.43 7.33 -1.59
C GLN A 41 -4.86 5.98 -1.12
N VAL A 42 -3.93 5.39 -1.88
CA VAL A 42 -3.26 4.11 -1.55
C VAL A 42 -2.45 4.25 -0.26
N GLY A 43 -1.93 5.45 0.02
CA GLY A 43 -1.21 5.76 1.25
C GLY A 43 -2.11 5.96 2.47
N THR A 44 -3.43 6.07 2.36
CA THR A 44 -4.27 6.40 3.54
C THR A 44 -4.12 5.36 4.66
N THR A 45 -3.72 5.80 5.86
CA THR A 45 -3.64 4.89 7.00
C THR A 45 -5.04 4.53 7.51
N PRO A 46 -5.19 3.41 8.25
CA PRO A 46 -6.42 3.11 8.97
C PRO A 46 -6.84 4.18 9.99
N ALA A 47 -5.91 5.04 10.45
CA ALA A 47 -6.23 6.16 11.32
C ALA A 47 -6.88 7.31 10.54
N ASP A 48 -6.34 7.62 9.36
CA ASP A 48 -6.80 8.74 8.52
C ASP A 48 -8.10 8.42 7.78
N PHE A 49 -8.34 7.15 7.47
CA PHE A 49 -9.55 6.73 6.76
C PHE A 49 -10.83 6.92 7.60
N ASN A 50 -10.80 6.55 8.89
CA ASN A 50 -11.89 6.86 9.81
C ASN A 50 -11.39 6.92 11.26
N ALA A 51 -11.13 8.14 11.73
CA ALA A 51 -10.63 8.38 13.08
C ALA A 51 -11.55 7.80 14.19
N GLY A 52 -12.86 7.78 13.98
CA GLY A 52 -13.83 7.25 14.95
C GLY A 52 -13.75 5.73 15.11
N VAL A 53 -13.76 4.99 13.99
CA VAL A 53 -13.63 3.52 13.98
C VAL A 53 -12.26 3.10 14.46
N PHE A 54 -11.21 3.83 14.04
CA PHE A 54 -9.85 3.58 14.49
C PHE A 54 -9.68 3.80 16.00
N SER A 55 -10.22 4.90 16.54
CA SER A 55 -10.21 5.17 17.97
C SER A 55 -10.92 4.08 18.77
N MET A 56 -12.08 3.61 18.29
CA MET A 56 -12.79 2.49 18.91
C MET A 56 -11.95 1.20 18.91
N ILE A 57 -11.29 0.86 17.80
CA ILE A 57 -10.44 -0.33 17.71
C ILE A 57 -9.23 -0.21 18.64
N ARG A 58 -8.59 0.96 18.66
CA ARG A 58 -7.47 1.25 19.56
C ARG A 58 -7.89 1.09 21.02
N GLN A 59 -9.02 1.68 21.39
CA GLN A 59 -9.57 1.58 22.73
C GLN A 59 -9.80 0.12 23.12
N ILE A 60 -10.42 -0.69 22.27
CA ILE A 60 -10.61 -2.14 22.54
C ILE A 60 -9.27 -2.86 22.66
N SER A 61 -8.30 -2.54 21.80
CA SER A 61 -6.97 -3.13 21.84
C SER A 61 -6.24 -2.84 23.16
N GLU A 62 -6.25 -1.58 23.60
CA GLU A 62 -5.55 -1.14 24.81
C GLU A 62 -6.28 -1.56 26.09
N THR A 63 -7.62 -1.61 26.09
CA THR A 63 -8.41 -1.90 27.30
C THR A 63 -8.79 -3.37 27.50
N VAL A 64 -8.89 -4.15 26.42
CA VAL A 64 -9.35 -5.55 26.49
C VAL A 64 -8.27 -6.51 26.01
N VAL A 65 -7.72 -6.28 24.82
CA VAL A 65 -6.76 -7.23 24.22
C VAL A 65 -5.45 -7.26 24.99
N LEU A 66 -4.89 -6.10 25.34
CA LEU A 66 -3.62 -5.99 26.04
C LEU A 66 -3.66 -6.64 27.44
N PRO A 67 -4.68 -6.42 28.30
CA PRO A 67 -4.80 -7.14 29.56
C PRO A 67 -4.94 -8.66 29.41
N ILE A 68 -5.75 -9.13 28.45
CA ILE A 68 -5.90 -10.58 28.21
C ILE A 68 -4.57 -11.21 27.77
N ALA A 69 -3.86 -10.55 26.85
CA ALA A 69 -2.55 -10.99 26.42
C ALA A 69 -1.53 -10.99 27.57
N GLY A 70 -1.60 -9.99 28.46
CA GLY A 70 -0.80 -9.93 29.70
C GLY A 70 -1.04 -11.13 30.61
N ILE A 71 -2.29 -11.53 30.84
CA ILE A 71 -2.63 -12.71 31.66
C ILE A 71 -2.07 -14.00 31.04
N ILE A 72 -2.22 -14.18 29.72
CA ILE A 72 -1.69 -15.35 29.01
C ILE A 72 -0.17 -15.37 29.11
N LEU A 73 0.49 -14.21 28.92
CA LEU A 73 1.94 -14.09 29.04
C LEU A 73 2.40 -14.45 30.46
N THR A 74 1.73 -13.96 31.50
CA THR A 74 2.03 -14.35 32.88
C THR A 74 1.95 -15.85 33.06
N PHE A 75 0.89 -16.49 32.56
CA PHE A 75 0.74 -17.95 32.66
C PHE A 75 1.88 -18.71 31.98
N VAL A 76 2.25 -18.31 30.76
CA VAL A 76 3.36 -18.93 30.00
C VAL A 76 4.69 -18.74 30.72
N MET A 77 4.98 -17.53 31.21
CA MET A 77 6.25 -17.24 31.90
C MET A 77 6.35 -17.95 33.26
N THR A 78 5.24 -18.09 33.99
CA THR A 78 5.19 -18.88 35.24
C THR A 78 5.41 -20.37 34.97
N TYR A 79 4.83 -20.92 33.90
CA TYR A 79 5.06 -22.31 33.51
C TYR A 79 6.53 -22.56 33.15
N GLU A 80 7.14 -21.67 32.36
CA GLU A 80 8.55 -21.74 32.01
C GLU A 80 9.46 -21.66 33.24
N LEU A 81 9.13 -20.80 34.23
CA LEU A 81 9.86 -20.72 35.50
C LEU A 81 9.80 -22.04 36.28
N ILE A 82 8.61 -22.63 36.39
CA ILE A 82 8.41 -23.90 37.11
C ILE A 82 9.20 -25.03 36.45
N GLN A 83 9.18 -25.12 35.12
CA GLN A 83 9.94 -26.12 34.37
C GLN A 83 11.45 -26.00 34.63
N MET A 84 12.01 -24.78 34.56
CA MET A 84 13.43 -24.57 34.86
C MET A 84 13.81 -24.94 36.30
N LEU A 85 12.90 -24.74 37.27
CA LEU A 85 13.09 -25.14 38.66
C LEU A 85 13.05 -26.66 38.85
N ILE A 86 12.12 -27.36 38.18
CA ILE A 86 11.98 -28.82 38.26
C ILE A 86 13.15 -29.53 37.57
N ASP A 87 13.57 -29.07 36.40
CA ASP A 87 14.68 -29.66 35.66
C ASP A 87 16.04 -29.49 36.38
N ARG A 88 16.15 -28.49 37.25
CA ARG A 88 17.32 -28.22 38.09
C ARG A 88 17.10 -28.59 39.56
N ASN A 89 16.13 -29.47 39.85
CA ASN A 89 15.83 -29.99 41.19
C ASN A 89 16.93 -30.92 41.74
N ASN A 90 18.13 -30.37 41.89
CA ASN A 90 19.20 -30.90 42.72
C ASN A 90 19.95 -29.79 43.49
N LEU A 91 19.52 -28.52 43.43
CA LEU A 91 20.05 -27.36 44.21
C LEU A 91 21.58 -27.17 44.26
N HIS A 92 22.37 -27.93 43.51
CA HIS A 92 23.82 -27.94 43.62
C HIS A 92 24.48 -26.95 42.66
N ASP A 93 23.82 -26.62 41.55
CA ASP A 93 24.29 -25.63 40.55
C ASP A 93 23.13 -24.74 40.10
N ILE A 94 22.76 -23.77 40.94
CA ILE A 94 21.85 -22.68 40.54
C ILE A 94 22.61 -21.78 39.57
N ASP A 95 22.40 -21.99 38.27
CA ASP A 95 22.97 -21.16 37.22
C ASP A 95 22.24 -19.80 37.15
N THR A 96 22.78 -18.79 37.85
CA THR A 96 22.26 -17.40 37.87
C THR A 96 22.08 -16.82 36.46
N TRP A 97 22.88 -17.28 35.50
CA TRP A 97 22.78 -16.86 34.10
C TRP A 97 21.45 -17.29 33.44
N MET A 98 20.91 -18.44 33.83
CA MET A 98 19.61 -18.92 33.33
C MET A 98 18.48 -17.98 33.78
N PHE A 99 18.47 -17.61 35.06
CA PHE A 99 17.47 -16.67 35.60
C PHE A 99 17.57 -15.30 34.95
N PHE A 100 18.78 -14.80 34.68
CA PHE A 100 18.97 -13.54 33.97
C PHE A 100 18.36 -13.57 32.55
N LYS A 101 18.59 -14.65 31.78
CA LYS A 101 17.96 -14.82 30.45
C LYS A 101 16.44 -14.88 30.52
N TRP A 102 15.88 -15.53 31.53
CA TRP A 102 14.43 -15.57 31.74
C TRP A 102 13.87 -14.19 32.07
N ILE A 103 14.50 -13.45 33.00
CA ILE A 103 14.11 -12.06 33.32
C ILE A 103 14.17 -11.20 32.05
N PHE A 104 15.25 -11.27 31.29
CA PHE A 104 15.39 -10.53 30.05
C PHE A 104 14.30 -10.89 29.02
N LYS A 105 14.01 -12.18 28.86
CA LYS A 105 12.93 -12.67 27.99
C LYS A 105 11.56 -12.13 28.42
N THR A 106 11.23 -12.15 29.71
CA THR A 106 9.97 -11.58 30.23
C THR A 106 9.89 -10.07 29.94
N PHE A 107 10.98 -9.35 30.17
CA PHE A 107 11.06 -7.90 29.98
C PHE A 107 10.84 -7.49 28.51
N VAL A 108 11.53 -8.17 27.59
CA VAL A 108 11.35 -7.96 26.15
C VAL A 108 9.93 -8.31 25.73
N ALA A 109 9.38 -9.43 26.19
CA ALA A 109 8.03 -9.86 25.82
C ALA A 109 6.95 -8.87 26.27
N VAL A 110 7.04 -8.34 27.50
CA VAL A 110 6.12 -7.30 28.00
C VAL A 110 6.29 -5.99 27.23
N THR A 111 7.52 -5.61 26.88
CA THR A 111 7.80 -4.39 26.11
C THR A 111 7.17 -4.45 24.71
N ILE A 112 7.31 -5.58 24.02
CA ILE A 112 6.71 -5.80 22.69
C ILE A 112 5.18 -5.82 22.78
N LEU A 113 4.63 -6.53 23.77
CA LEU A 113 3.18 -6.64 23.97
C LEU A 113 2.54 -5.26 24.22
N THR A 114 3.17 -4.45 25.07
CA THR A 114 2.68 -3.11 25.41
C THR A 114 2.72 -2.16 24.21
N ASN A 115 3.70 -2.33 23.31
CA ASN A 115 3.88 -1.48 22.12
C ASN A 115 3.32 -2.09 20.83
N THR A 116 2.57 -3.20 20.88
CA THR A 116 2.12 -3.91 19.68
C THR A 116 1.32 -3.02 18.73
N PHE A 117 0.42 -2.18 19.27
CA PHE A 117 -0.36 -1.27 18.44
C PHE A 117 0.51 -0.20 17.77
N ASN A 118 1.47 0.37 18.50
CA ASN A 118 2.43 1.35 17.97
C ASN A 118 3.30 0.76 16.87
N ILE A 119 3.72 -0.51 17.01
CA ILE A 119 4.50 -1.22 15.99
C ILE A 119 3.68 -1.38 14.71
N VAL A 120 2.40 -1.74 14.81
CA VAL A 120 1.51 -1.87 13.64
C VAL A 120 1.37 -0.52 12.93
N LEU A 121 1.23 0.59 13.66
CA LEU A 121 1.19 1.93 13.06
C LEU A 121 2.50 2.32 12.39
N ALA A 122 3.64 2.02 13.02
CA ALA A 122 4.94 2.28 12.42
C ALA A 122 5.15 1.52 11.09
N VAL A 123 4.58 0.32 10.94
CA VAL A 123 4.60 -0.41 9.65
C VAL A 123 3.78 0.30 8.58
N PHE A 124 2.65 0.91 8.95
CA PHE A 124 1.87 1.75 8.03
C PHE A 124 2.65 3.00 7.62
N ASP A 125 3.35 3.66 8.55
CA ASP A 125 4.18 4.83 8.24
C ASP A 125 5.32 4.50 7.27
N VAL A 126 6.00 3.37 7.47
CA VAL A 126 7.04 2.88 6.53
C VAL A 126 6.43 2.58 5.17
N SER A 127 5.23 1.99 5.13
CA SER A 127 4.53 1.71 3.88
C SER A 127 4.17 3.00 3.14
N GLN A 128 3.68 4.03 3.87
CA GLN A 128 3.42 5.35 3.31
C GLN A 128 4.68 5.99 2.73
N HIS A 129 5.82 5.88 3.42
CA HIS A 129 7.09 6.41 2.93
C HIS A 129 7.48 5.79 1.58
N VAL A 130 7.36 4.46 1.45
CA VAL A 130 7.65 3.75 0.19
C VAL A 130 6.67 4.15 -0.92
N ILE A 131 5.39 4.33 -0.59
CA ILE A 131 4.37 4.76 -1.55
C ILE A 131 4.67 6.18 -2.04
N GLN A 132 5.02 7.10 -1.15
CA GLN A 132 5.37 8.48 -1.50
C GLN A 132 6.64 8.54 -2.37
N GLN A 133 7.66 7.75 -2.04
CA GLN A 133 8.86 7.64 -2.89
C GLN A 133 8.52 7.08 -4.28
N SER A 134 7.68 6.04 -4.35
CA SER A 134 7.26 5.45 -5.61
C SER A 134 6.43 6.44 -6.45
N ALA A 135 5.54 7.21 -5.80
CA ALA A 135 4.78 8.26 -6.44
C ALA A 135 5.67 9.38 -6.98
N GLY A 136 6.68 9.81 -6.21
CA GLY A 136 7.65 10.82 -6.65
C GLY A 136 8.48 10.36 -7.84
N LEU A 137 8.87 9.09 -7.90
CA LEU A 137 9.55 8.51 -9.07
C LEU A 137 8.64 8.47 -10.30
N ILE A 138 7.36 8.13 -10.14
CA ILE A 138 6.41 8.13 -11.25
C ILE A 138 6.17 9.57 -11.73
N GLN A 139 5.97 10.54 -10.83
CA GLN A 139 5.79 11.94 -11.19
C GLN A 139 7.03 12.51 -11.92
N SER A 140 8.23 12.23 -11.42
CA SER A 140 9.48 12.66 -12.07
C SER A 140 9.70 11.98 -13.44
N GLY A 141 9.28 10.71 -13.58
CA GLY A 141 9.34 10.00 -14.87
C GLY A 141 8.25 10.41 -15.87
N THR A 142 7.22 11.14 -15.43
CA THR A 142 6.12 11.65 -16.27
C THR A 142 6.22 13.16 -16.50
N GLU A 143 7.28 13.80 -15.98
CA GLU A 143 7.52 15.23 -16.16
C GLU A 143 8.00 15.49 -17.59
N ILE A 144 7.13 16.10 -18.42
CA ILE A 144 7.44 16.37 -19.82
C ILE A 144 8.03 17.77 -19.94
N THR A 145 9.34 17.83 -20.22
CA THR A 145 10.04 19.05 -20.59
C THR A 145 9.54 19.55 -21.96
N PRO A 146 9.43 20.86 -22.20
CA PRO A 146 9.07 21.43 -23.50
C PRO A 146 9.83 20.84 -24.69
N ASP A 147 11.10 20.48 -24.50
CA ASP A 147 11.93 19.84 -25.54
C ASP A 147 11.40 18.47 -26.02
N ILE A 148 10.80 17.69 -25.11
CA ILE A 148 10.16 16.40 -25.46
C ILE A 148 8.88 16.66 -26.26
N MET A 149 8.14 17.70 -25.89
CA MET A 149 6.92 18.12 -26.61
C MET A 149 7.26 18.58 -28.04
N ASP A 150 8.34 19.34 -28.22
CA ASP A 150 8.79 19.83 -29.52
C ASP A 150 9.37 18.72 -30.42
N SER A 151 10.10 17.77 -29.84
CA SER A 151 10.55 16.57 -30.57
C SER A 151 9.39 15.67 -30.99
N LEU A 152 8.39 15.45 -30.12
CA LEU A 152 7.18 14.71 -30.48
C LEU A 152 6.39 15.40 -31.59
N ARG A 153 6.30 16.73 -31.57
CA ARG A 153 5.68 17.50 -32.67
C ARG A 153 6.43 17.28 -33.98
N THR A 154 7.75 17.34 -33.96
CA THR A 154 8.60 17.12 -35.15
C THR A 154 8.41 15.73 -35.73
N ASP A 155 8.32 14.70 -34.88
CA ASP A 155 8.08 13.32 -35.32
C ASP A 155 6.66 13.15 -35.89
N LEU A 156 5.64 13.78 -35.28
CA LEU A 156 4.26 13.75 -35.77
C LEU A 156 4.11 14.47 -37.13
N GLU A 157 4.79 15.59 -37.32
CA GLU A 157 4.81 16.31 -38.60
C GLU A 157 5.48 15.49 -39.72
N ALA A 158 6.44 14.62 -39.38
CA ALA A 158 7.08 13.70 -40.33
C ALA A 158 6.21 12.49 -40.72
N MET A 159 5.12 12.21 -39.98
CA MET A 159 4.26 11.05 -40.23
C MET A 159 3.23 11.28 -41.35
N GLU A 160 2.80 10.17 -41.95
CA GLU A 160 1.71 10.19 -42.92
C GLU A 160 0.35 10.40 -42.25
N LEU A 161 -0.64 10.85 -43.03
CA LEU A 161 -1.97 11.22 -42.54
C LEU A 161 -2.74 10.02 -41.94
N GLY A 162 -2.57 8.82 -42.52
CA GLY A 162 -3.19 7.59 -42.02
C GLY A 162 -2.74 7.21 -40.60
N PRO A 163 -1.43 7.05 -40.33
CA PRO A 163 -0.90 6.85 -38.98
C PRO A 163 -1.32 7.94 -37.99
N LEU A 164 -1.32 9.21 -38.40
CA LEU A 164 -1.76 10.33 -37.57
C LEU A 164 -3.20 10.15 -37.07
N PHE A 165 -4.11 9.81 -37.99
CA PHE A 165 -5.51 9.59 -37.65
C PHE A 165 -5.70 8.41 -36.69
N GLY A 166 -4.92 7.33 -36.87
CA GLY A 166 -4.91 6.19 -35.96
C GLY A 166 -4.41 6.57 -34.56
N LEU A 167 -3.35 7.36 -34.49
CA LEU A 167 -2.74 7.81 -33.24
C LEU A 167 -3.66 8.77 -32.46
N PHE A 168 -4.37 9.64 -33.19
CA PHE A 168 -5.43 10.48 -32.61
C PHE A 168 -6.57 9.66 -32.01
N LEU A 169 -7.05 8.61 -32.68
CA LEU A 169 -8.08 7.73 -32.11
C LEU A 169 -7.55 6.92 -30.91
N GLN A 170 -6.29 6.49 -30.96
CA GLN A 170 -5.66 5.76 -29.87
C GLN A 170 -5.49 6.62 -28.61
N SER A 171 -5.12 7.89 -28.73
CA SER A 171 -4.95 8.78 -27.58
C SER A 171 -6.27 8.96 -26.79
N PHE A 172 -7.40 9.07 -27.49
CA PHE A 172 -8.73 9.06 -26.85
C PHE A 172 -9.01 7.77 -26.06
N LEU A 173 -8.65 6.60 -26.60
CA LEU A 173 -8.82 5.32 -25.90
C LEU A 173 -7.93 5.23 -24.65
N VAL A 174 -6.71 5.75 -24.70
CA VAL A 174 -5.81 5.81 -23.54
C VAL A 174 -6.42 6.67 -22.44
N GLN A 175 -7.00 7.83 -22.78
CA GLN A 175 -7.64 8.74 -21.81
C GLN A 175 -8.79 8.07 -21.06
N PHE A 176 -9.62 7.34 -21.80
CA PHE A 176 -10.72 6.58 -21.22
C PHE A 176 -10.22 5.46 -20.29
N THR A 177 -9.20 4.71 -20.73
CA THR A 177 -8.63 3.60 -19.97
C THR A 177 -8.01 4.08 -18.66
N MET A 178 -7.34 5.23 -18.66
CA MET A 178 -6.70 5.77 -17.46
C MET A 178 -7.72 6.18 -16.39
N THR A 179 -8.79 6.83 -16.82
CA THR A 179 -9.90 7.19 -15.93
C THR A 179 -10.59 5.95 -15.34
N ALA A 180 -10.75 4.89 -16.13
CA ALA A 180 -11.28 3.62 -15.64
C ALA A 180 -10.36 2.95 -14.59
N LEU A 181 -9.04 2.97 -14.83
CA LEU A 181 -8.05 2.44 -13.89
C LEU A 181 -8.09 3.17 -12.54
N ASN A 182 -8.21 4.49 -12.54
CA ASN A 182 -8.36 5.28 -11.32
C ASN A 182 -9.56 4.80 -10.48
N ILE A 183 -10.72 4.62 -11.11
CA ILE A 183 -11.93 4.12 -10.42
C ILE A 183 -11.72 2.72 -9.85
N VAL A 184 -11.10 1.82 -10.61
CA VAL A 184 -10.84 0.44 -10.14
C VAL A 184 -9.89 0.43 -8.94
N ILE A 185 -8.82 1.23 -8.98
CA ILE A 185 -7.86 1.33 -7.87
C ILE A 185 -8.56 1.90 -6.63
N PHE A 186 -9.39 2.93 -6.79
CA PHE A 186 -10.19 3.49 -5.70
C PHE A 186 -11.04 2.41 -5.00
N VAL A 187 -11.76 1.59 -5.78
CA VAL A 187 -12.61 0.52 -5.23
C VAL A 187 -11.79 -0.53 -4.48
N ILE A 188 -10.63 -0.93 -5.01
CA ILE A 188 -9.76 -1.94 -4.36
C ILE A 188 -9.21 -1.41 -3.03
N VAL A 189 -8.73 -0.17 -3.00
CA VAL A 189 -8.18 0.44 -1.78
C VAL A 189 -9.26 0.57 -0.70
N TYR A 190 -10.43 1.10 -1.04
CA TYR A 190 -11.55 1.21 -0.09
C TYR A 190 -12.03 -0.17 0.39
N GLY A 191 -12.06 -1.16 -0.49
CA GLY A 191 -12.37 -2.55 -0.14
C GLY A 191 -11.39 -3.14 0.89
N ARG A 192 -10.08 -2.99 0.63
CA ARG A 192 -9.01 -3.42 1.55
C ARG A 192 -9.12 -2.78 2.93
N MET A 193 -9.44 -1.50 2.99
CA MET A 193 -9.61 -0.78 4.27
C MET A 193 -10.78 -1.36 5.07
N ILE A 194 -11.91 -1.62 4.42
CA ILE A 194 -13.06 -2.26 5.07
C ILE A 194 -12.72 -3.67 5.54
N GLU A 195 -11.99 -4.46 4.76
CA GLU A 195 -11.52 -5.80 5.17
C GLU A 195 -10.64 -5.73 6.42
N ILE A 196 -9.70 -4.80 6.51
CA ILE A 196 -8.85 -4.61 7.70
C ILE A 196 -9.71 -4.33 8.93
N TYR A 197 -10.69 -3.43 8.84
CA TYR A 197 -11.58 -3.14 9.97
C TYR A 197 -12.45 -4.34 10.38
N ARG A 198 -12.90 -5.15 9.42
CA ARG A 198 -13.65 -6.39 9.71
C ARG A 198 -12.76 -7.46 10.33
N ALA A 199 -11.53 -7.60 9.84
CA ALA A 199 -10.54 -8.53 10.39
C ALA A 199 -10.16 -8.17 11.82
N SER A 200 -9.96 -6.88 12.15
CA SER A 200 -9.73 -6.44 13.53
C SER A 200 -10.88 -6.80 14.46
N ARG A 201 -12.14 -6.64 14.03
CA ARG A 201 -13.31 -7.11 14.81
C ARG A 201 -13.35 -8.62 14.97
N SER A 202 -13.06 -9.36 13.90
CA SER A 202 -13.08 -10.84 13.91
C SER A 202 -11.97 -11.41 14.81
N ALA A 203 -10.77 -10.83 14.78
CA ALA A 203 -9.66 -11.22 15.64
C ALA A 203 -9.94 -10.94 17.13
N ALA A 204 -10.66 -9.86 17.45
CA ALA A 204 -11.05 -9.53 18.82
C ALA A 204 -12.10 -10.50 19.40
N PHE A 205 -13.00 -11.05 18.58
CA PHE A 205 -14.08 -11.94 19.04
C PHE A 205 -13.82 -13.43 18.78
N HIS A 206 -12.99 -13.80 17.80
CA HIS A 206 -12.67 -15.17 17.44
C HIS A 206 -11.18 -15.32 17.03
N PRO A 207 -10.28 -15.63 17.98
CA PRO A 207 -8.85 -15.86 17.69
C PRO A 207 -8.59 -17.00 16.70
N LYS A 208 -9.56 -17.92 16.53
CA LYS A 208 -9.48 -19.06 15.60
C LYS A 208 -9.69 -18.67 14.13
N ALA A 209 -10.29 -17.51 13.84
CA ALA A 209 -10.46 -17.04 12.46
C ALA A 209 -9.13 -16.58 11.83
N VAL A 210 -8.20 -16.08 12.66
CA VAL A 210 -6.85 -15.69 12.22
C VAL A 210 -5.95 -16.91 11.96
N ARG A 211 -6.21 -18.03 12.64
CA ARG A 211 -5.52 -19.33 12.41
C ARG A 211 -5.84 -19.98 11.08
N GLY A 212 -6.88 -19.51 10.36
CA GLY A 212 -7.16 -19.97 9.00
C GLY A 212 -6.25 -19.32 7.95
N HIS A 213 -5.70 -18.14 8.25
CA HIS A 213 -4.92 -17.35 7.29
C HIS A 213 -3.41 -17.38 7.55
N PHE A 214 -2.99 -17.58 8.80
CA PHE A 214 -1.63 -17.94 9.17
C PHE A 214 -1.64 -19.40 9.59
N GLY A 215 -0.94 -20.23 8.82
CA GLY A 215 -0.97 -21.69 8.84
C GLY A 215 -1.14 -22.32 10.22
N ASN A 216 -1.97 -23.36 10.23
CA ASN A 216 -2.23 -24.25 11.35
C ASN A 216 -0.94 -24.59 12.12
N PRO A 217 -0.77 -24.13 13.38
CA PRO A 217 0.42 -24.41 14.17
C PRO A 217 0.57 -25.90 14.54
N ALA A 218 -0.42 -26.75 14.24
CA ALA A 218 -0.31 -28.20 14.39
C ALA A 218 0.62 -28.87 13.36
N LEU A 219 1.12 -28.13 12.36
CA LEU A 219 2.14 -28.62 11.42
C LEU A 219 3.57 -28.22 11.83
N ALA A 220 3.75 -27.35 12.83
CA ALA A 220 5.08 -26.96 13.33
C ALA A 220 5.61 -27.88 14.44
N SER A 221 4.83 -28.89 14.85
CA SER A 221 5.21 -29.88 15.85
C SER A 221 5.25 -31.30 15.25
N ARG A 222 5.98 -31.45 14.14
CA ARG A 222 6.52 -32.74 13.68
C ARG A 222 7.98 -32.59 13.34
#